data_AF-A0AAE4EDV6-F1
#
_entry.id   AF-A0AAE4EDV6-F1
#
_cell.length_a   1.000
_cell.length_b   1.000
_cell.length_c   1.000
_cell.angle_alpha   90.00
_cell.angle_beta   90.00
_cell.angle_gamma   90.00
#
_symmetry.space_group_name_H-M   'P 1'
#
loop_
_entity.id
_entity.type
_entity.pdbx_description
1 polymer ?
#
loop_
_entity_poly.entity_id
_entity_poly.type
_entity_poly.pdbx_seq_one_letter_code
_entity_poly.pdbx_strand_id
1 'polypeptide(L)'
;MNTPLRKVGMAMLVMVVLLLANATYIQVVKADDYRTDSRNARVLYDEFARQRGKIVSQANGEVLASVNPSNDKYKYIRTYADGPMYAPVTGYYSINYGAGGLERAEDDVLNGSDPRLFVRRLSDMVTGRDPSGGNVRLTIDPAVQKAAYDLMTQKNYTGAVVAMEPSTGRILAMVSTPSYDPNQLASHTSKAQTDAWTANNKDPKKPMLNRAISETYPPGSTFKLVTAAAALEDGNGPDTKVDTAPNTKLPGTNVTLENYAGQGCPGDTFKDALAHSCNVPFAQFAGKLGPDKMKKTAANFGIGQTDLTVPMKVAPSTVGPLDSQGALFQSGIGQRDVRLTPLQDCLLAATVANGGMAMKPQLVQSVLAPDLSTIEDYSPTELTGTPALSSANAAILKDMMVASEGFTKGGGKRPDVQIASKTGTAEHGTDSKNTAPHAWYTAFAPVDNPQIAVAVIVEDGGNRGLAATGGTVAAEIGRAAINAKLGGG
;
A
#
# COMPACT_ATOMS: atom_id res chain seq x y z
N MET A 1 20.22 73.54 22.21
CA MET A 1 19.00 72.82 21.78
C MET A 1 17.98 72.91 22.91
N ASN A 2 16.78 73.44 22.66
CA ASN A 2 15.80 73.70 23.70
C ASN A 2 15.39 72.38 24.41
N THR A 3 15.49 72.31 25.73
CA THR A 3 15.21 71.09 26.53
C THR A 3 13.85 70.43 26.21
N PRO A 4 12.76 71.20 25.96
CA PRO A 4 11.48 70.63 25.53
C PRO A 4 11.58 69.92 24.17
N LEU A 5 12.26 70.50 23.19
CA LEU A 5 12.46 69.89 21.87
C LEU A 5 13.27 68.59 21.95
N ARG A 6 14.29 68.53 22.82
CA ARG A 6 15.08 67.30 23.03
C ARG A 6 14.24 66.19 23.67
N LYS A 7 13.38 66.52 24.65
CA LYS A 7 12.46 65.55 25.27
C LYS A 7 11.42 65.01 24.29
N VAL A 8 10.84 65.89 23.47
CA VAL A 8 9.89 65.49 22.42
C VAL A 8 10.58 64.62 21.36
N GLY A 9 11.76 65.02 20.87
CA GLY A 9 12.52 64.22 19.91
C GLY A 9 12.91 62.85 20.45
N MET A 10 13.28 62.76 21.73
CA MET A 10 13.61 61.50 22.39
C MET A 10 12.37 60.61 22.59
N ALA A 11 11.21 61.19 22.93
CA ALA A 11 9.95 60.47 22.98
C ALA A 11 9.53 59.93 21.60
N MET A 12 9.68 60.73 20.54
CA MET A 12 9.42 60.28 19.16
C MET A 12 10.36 59.16 18.73
N LEU A 13 11.65 59.25 19.05
CA LEU A 13 12.63 58.20 18.76
C LEU A 13 12.24 56.89 19.45
N VAL A 14 11.85 56.95 20.72
CA VAL A 14 11.39 55.77 21.48
C VAL A 14 10.14 55.17 20.82
N MET A 15 9.17 56.00 20.42
CA MET A 15 7.98 55.51 19.71
C MET A 15 8.32 54.83 18.39
N VAL A 16 9.25 55.39 17.59
CA VAL A 16 9.70 54.77 16.33
C VAL A 16 10.40 53.44 16.58
N VAL A 17 11.29 53.38 17.58
CA VAL A 17 11.98 52.13 17.95
C VAL A 17 10.99 51.06 18.40
N LEU A 18 10.00 51.43 19.23
CA LEU A 18 8.94 50.51 19.65
C LEU A 18 8.10 50.02 18.47
N LEU A 19 7.82 50.88 17.49
CA LEU A 19 7.06 50.54 16.29
C LEU A 19 7.86 49.60 15.38
N LEU A 20 9.16 49.82 15.21
CA LEU A 20 10.06 48.91 14.48
C LEU A 20 10.22 47.56 15.18
N ALA A 21 10.32 47.57 16.52
CA ALA A 21 10.35 46.33 17.31
C ALA A 21 9.05 45.54 17.17
N ASN A 22 7.89 46.22 17.21
CA ASN A 22 6.59 45.59 17.00
C ASN A 22 6.46 45.03 15.57
N ALA A 23 6.87 45.79 14.56
CA ALA A 23 6.89 45.32 13.18
C ALA A 23 7.79 44.09 13.00
N THR A 24 8.99 44.09 13.59
CA THR A 24 9.91 42.94 13.56
C THR A 24 9.31 41.73 14.27
N TYR A 25 8.65 41.94 15.41
CA TYR A 25 7.96 40.86 16.12
C TYR A 25 6.85 40.24 15.26
N ILE A 26 6.04 41.06 14.58
CA ILE A 26 4.99 40.58 13.67
C ILE A 26 5.59 39.88 12.44
N GLN A 27 6.59 40.47 11.79
CA GLN A 27 7.13 40.03 10.50
C GLN A 27 8.17 38.91 10.57
N VAL A 28 8.77 38.66 11.73
CA VAL A 28 9.81 37.63 11.90
C VAL A 28 9.39 36.58 12.92
N VAL A 29 8.92 36.99 14.10
CA VAL A 29 8.58 36.05 15.17
C VAL A 29 7.21 35.42 14.97
N LYS A 30 6.21 36.23 14.56
CA LYS A 30 4.82 35.78 14.36
C LYS A 30 4.46 35.45 12.91
N ALA A 31 5.39 35.62 11.97
CA ALA A 31 5.10 35.46 10.56
C ALA A 31 4.68 34.03 10.20
N ASP A 32 5.39 33.01 10.70
CA ASP A 32 5.01 31.61 10.46
C ASP A 32 3.69 31.24 11.15
N ASP A 33 3.45 31.69 12.39
CA ASP A 33 2.17 31.51 13.08
C ASP A 33 1.00 32.07 12.25
N TYR A 34 1.12 33.31 11.73
CA TYR A 34 0.06 33.91 10.92
C TYR A 34 -0.07 33.30 9.52
N ARG A 35 1.04 32.84 8.93
CA ARG A 35 1.03 32.18 7.62
C ARG A 35 0.38 30.80 7.68
N THR A 36 0.55 30.10 8.79
CA THR A 36 -0.01 28.75 9.03
C THR A 36 -1.36 28.76 9.75
N ASP A 37 -1.86 29.93 10.20
CA ASP A 37 -3.18 30.06 10.82
C ASP A 37 -4.30 29.68 9.84
N SER A 38 -5.20 28.80 10.27
CA SER A 38 -6.31 28.27 9.46
C SER A 38 -7.32 29.33 9.00
N ARG A 39 -7.31 30.52 9.60
CA ARG A 39 -8.17 31.66 9.20
C ARG A 39 -7.55 32.51 8.10
N ASN A 40 -6.29 32.26 7.72
CA ASN A 40 -5.59 33.06 6.72
C ASN A 40 -6.07 32.71 5.30
N ALA A 41 -7.17 33.35 4.88
CA ALA A 41 -7.74 33.16 3.55
C ALA A 41 -6.81 33.59 2.40
N ARG A 42 -5.81 34.46 2.65
CA ARG A 42 -4.89 34.91 1.59
C ARG A 42 -3.96 33.80 1.13
N VAL A 43 -3.46 32.99 2.06
CA VAL A 43 -2.60 31.84 1.74
C VAL A 43 -3.40 30.83 0.90
N LEU A 44 -4.63 30.55 1.31
CA LEU A 44 -5.54 29.68 0.57
C LEU A 44 -5.87 30.21 -0.84
N TYR A 45 -6.18 31.51 -0.98
CA TYR A 45 -6.44 32.09 -2.31
C TYR A 45 -5.22 32.06 -3.22
N ASP A 46 -4.04 32.34 -2.67
CA ASP A 46 -2.78 32.28 -3.42
C ASP A 46 -2.43 30.84 -3.83
N GLU A 47 -2.67 29.86 -2.95
CA GLU A 47 -2.48 28.44 -3.25
C GLU A 47 -3.38 27.97 -4.40
N PHE A 48 -4.68 28.27 -4.35
CA PHE A 48 -5.65 27.92 -5.40
C PHE A 48 -5.62 28.88 -6.62
N ALA A 49 -4.80 29.94 -6.57
CA ALA A 49 -4.49 30.77 -7.73
C ALA A 49 -3.36 30.17 -8.59
N ARG A 50 -2.58 29.23 -8.05
CA ARG A 50 -1.47 28.55 -8.74
C ARG A 50 -1.96 27.29 -9.43
N GLN A 51 -1.36 26.98 -10.57
CA GLN A 51 -1.68 25.74 -11.27
C GLN A 51 -0.98 24.57 -10.56
N ARG A 52 -1.69 23.91 -9.65
CA ARG A 52 -1.22 22.70 -8.98
C ARG A 52 -0.83 21.63 -10.00
N GLY A 53 0.32 21.01 -9.82
CA GLY A 53 0.88 20.04 -10.75
C GLY A 53 0.06 18.76 -10.89
N LYS A 54 0.33 18.01 -11.95
CA LYS A 54 -0.42 16.81 -12.33
C LYS A 54 0.13 15.57 -11.64
N ILE A 55 -0.75 14.60 -11.41
CA ILE A 55 -0.37 13.22 -11.08
C ILE A 55 -0.63 12.39 -12.33
N VAL A 56 0.39 11.69 -12.84
CA VAL A 56 0.33 10.96 -14.12
C VAL A 56 0.82 9.52 -13.97
N SER A 57 0.26 8.59 -14.74
CA SER A 57 0.74 7.21 -14.83
C SER A 57 1.99 7.09 -15.72
N GLN A 58 2.83 6.08 -15.49
CA GLN A 58 4.04 5.84 -16.28
C GLN A 58 3.78 5.09 -17.59
N ALA A 59 2.77 4.21 -17.65
CA ALA A 59 2.59 3.32 -18.80
C ALA A 59 2.13 4.04 -20.10
N ASN A 60 1.29 5.07 -19.99
CA ASN A 60 0.70 5.78 -21.14
C ASN A 60 0.66 7.31 -20.97
N GLY A 61 1.16 7.85 -19.84
CA GLY A 61 1.10 9.28 -19.53
C GLY A 61 -0.31 9.77 -19.18
N GLU A 62 -1.23 8.86 -18.81
CA GLU A 62 -2.59 9.19 -18.42
C GLU A 62 -2.59 10.10 -17.18
N VAL A 63 -3.40 11.15 -17.25
CA VAL A 63 -3.50 12.15 -16.19
C VAL A 63 -4.55 11.69 -15.18
N LEU A 64 -4.10 11.30 -13.99
CA LEU A 64 -4.95 10.79 -12.91
C LEU A 64 -5.53 11.93 -12.08
N ALA A 65 -4.75 12.99 -11.86
CA ALA A 65 -5.20 14.22 -11.22
C ALA A 65 -4.60 15.46 -11.89
N SER A 66 -5.41 16.50 -12.06
CA SER A 66 -5.03 17.78 -12.63
C SER A 66 -5.89 18.90 -12.08
N VAL A 67 -5.77 20.09 -12.65
CA VAL A 67 -6.66 21.22 -12.35
C VAL A 67 -7.34 21.73 -13.62
N ASN A 68 -8.56 22.24 -13.47
CA ASN A 68 -9.27 23.00 -14.47
C ASN A 68 -9.45 24.45 -14.00
N PRO A 69 -9.45 25.46 -14.89
CA PRO A 69 -9.83 26.81 -14.52
C PRO A 69 -11.27 26.87 -13.99
N SER A 70 -11.51 27.70 -12.98
CA SER A 70 -12.82 27.98 -12.41
C SER A 70 -13.11 29.49 -12.42
N ASN A 71 -14.39 29.84 -12.53
CA ASN A 71 -14.87 31.22 -12.57
C ASN A 71 -15.31 31.75 -11.18
N ASP A 72 -14.80 31.16 -10.10
CA ASP A 72 -15.09 31.57 -8.74
C ASP A 72 -13.86 32.21 -8.06
N LYS A 73 -13.92 32.42 -6.75
CA LYS A 73 -12.84 33.07 -5.99
C LYS A 73 -11.52 32.27 -5.98
N TYR A 74 -11.56 30.99 -6.32
CA TYR A 74 -10.42 30.13 -6.53
C TYR A 74 -10.23 29.95 -8.04
N LYS A 75 -9.02 30.22 -8.55
CA LYS A 75 -8.75 30.23 -10.01
C LYS A 75 -8.77 28.82 -10.61
N TYR A 76 -8.42 27.82 -9.82
CA TYR A 76 -8.30 26.43 -10.26
C TYR A 76 -9.04 25.48 -9.34
N ILE A 77 -9.78 24.54 -9.93
CA ILE A 77 -10.42 23.41 -9.23
C ILE A 77 -9.66 22.11 -9.52
N ARG A 78 -9.42 21.31 -8.49
CA ARG A 78 -8.77 20.00 -8.62
C ARG A 78 -9.74 18.97 -9.20
N THR A 79 -9.27 18.17 -10.15
CA THR A 79 -10.06 17.13 -10.83
C THR A 79 -9.33 15.81 -10.84
N TYR A 80 -10.06 14.72 -10.69
CA TYR A 80 -9.54 13.35 -10.67
C TYR A 80 -10.25 12.51 -11.72
N ALA A 81 -9.48 12.00 -12.70
CA ALA A 81 -9.98 11.07 -13.69
C ALA A 81 -10.22 9.71 -13.02
N ASP A 82 -11.38 9.09 -13.28
CA ASP A 82 -11.81 7.84 -12.63
C ASP A 82 -11.58 7.85 -11.10
N GLY A 83 -11.94 8.97 -10.46
CA GLY A 83 -11.60 9.29 -9.07
C GLY A 83 -11.66 8.10 -8.10
N PRO A 84 -12.79 7.37 -7.99
CA PRO A 84 -12.90 6.20 -7.11
C PRO A 84 -11.84 5.10 -7.37
N MET A 85 -11.45 4.86 -8.62
CA MET A 85 -10.47 3.84 -8.98
C MET A 85 -9.06 4.20 -8.49
N TYR A 86 -8.71 5.47 -8.51
CA TYR A 86 -7.37 5.95 -8.15
C TYR A 86 -7.29 6.64 -6.79
N ALA A 87 -8.40 6.87 -6.08
CA ALA A 87 -8.42 7.52 -4.77
C ALA A 87 -7.47 6.90 -3.73
N PRO A 88 -7.26 5.56 -3.66
CA PRO A 88 -6.27 4.98 -2.75
C PRO A 88 -4.82 5.43 -3.06
N VAL A 89 -4.55 5.79 -4.31
CA VAL A 89 -3.28 6.32 -4.78
C VAL A 89 -3.25 7.83 -4.62
N THR A 90 -4.13 8.56 -5.31
CA THR A 90 -4.09 10.03 -5.36
C THR A 90 -4.44 10.65 -4.01
N GLY A 91 -5.41 10.08 -3.30
CA GLY A 91 -6.07 10.72 -2.18
C GLY A 91 -7.01 11.84 -2.63
N TYR A 92 -7.00 12.96 -1.92
CA TYR A 92 -7.84 14.12 -2.22
C TYR A 92 -7.11 15.43 -1.88
N TYR A 93 -7.61 16.54 -2.40
CA TYR A 93 -7.13 17.89 -2.13
C TYR A 93 -8.37 18.78 -1.98
N SER A 94 -8.58 19.29 -0.78
CA SER A 94 -9.82 19.91 -0.32
C SER A 94 -9.51 21.21 0.41
N ILE A 95 -10.34 22.22 0.17
CA ILE A 95 -10.24 23.50 0.86
C ILE A 95 -10.52 23.34 2.37
N ASN A 96 -11.56 22.58 2.72
CA ASN A 96 -11.99 22.45 4.12
C ASN A 96 -11.20 21.38 4.89
N TYR A 97 -10.72 20.34 4.19
CA TYR A 97 -10.15 19.13 4.80
C TYR A 97 -8.68 18.90 4.44
N GLY A 98 -8.05 19.84 3.75
CA GLY A 98 -6.64 19.76 3.32
C GLY A 98 -6.40 18.66 2.29
N ALA A 99 -5.16 18.16 2.25
CA ALA A 99 -4.75 17.07 1.37
C ALA A 99 -4.72 15.72 2.11
N GLY A 100 -5.06 14.64 1.41
CA GLY A 100 -4.90 13.25 1.85
C GLY A 100 -4.17 12.41 0.78
N GLY A 101 -3.63 11.24 1.17
CA GLY A 101 -2.94 10.33 0.24
C GLY A 101 -1.69 10.93 -0.40
N LEU A 102 -1.45 10.64 -1.68
CA LEU A 102 -0.31 11.19 -2.42
C LEU A 102 -0.37 12.73 -2.56
N GLU A 103 -1.56 13.32 -2.70
CA GLU A 103 -1.72 14.78 -2.71
C GLU A 103 -1.10 15.44 -1.46
N ARG A 104 -1.13 14.74 -0.31
CA ARG A 104 -0.46 15.19 0.91
C ARG A 104 1.03 14.85 0.91
N ALA A 105 1.38 13.64 0.49
CA ALA A 105 2.75 13.15 0.56
C ALA A 105 3.70 13.95 -0.36
N GLU A 106 3.19 14.40 -1.52
CA GLU A 106 3.93 15.14 -2.54
C GLU A 106 3.46 16.60 -2.64
N ASP A 107 2.89 17.16 -1.56
CA ASP A 107 2.27 18.48 -1.59
C ASP A 107 3.25 19.58 -2.04
N ASP A 108 4.49 19.55 -1.52
CA ASP A 108 5.51 20.54 -1.85
C ASP A 108 5.91 20.53 -3.33
N VAL A 109 5.92 19.34 -3.95
CA VAL A 109 6.15 19.20 -5.39
C VAL A 109 4.95 19.77 -6.14
N LEU A 110 3.75 19.31 -5.79
CA LEU A 110 2.51 19.62 -6.51
C LEU A 110 2.09 21.09 -6.39
N ASN A 111 2.41 21.75 -5.27
CA ASN A 111 2.13 23.18 -5.05
C ASN A 111 3.29 24.09 -5.53
N GLY A 112 4.46 23.54 -5.84
CA GLY A 112 5.64 24.28 -6.32
C GLY A 112 6.48 24.94 -5.23
N SER A 113 6.29 24.58 -3.96
CA SER A 113 7.09 25.05 -2.84
C SER A 113 8.43 24.32 -2.73
N ASP A 114 8.55 23.14 -3.36
CA ASP A 114 9.72 22.27 -3.28
C ASP A 114 11.04 23.03 -3.59
N PRO A 115 12.08 22.92 -2.74
CA PRO A 115 13.36 23.60 -2.95
C PRO A 115 13.98 23.33 -4.32
N ARG A 116 13.76 22.14 -4.91
CA ARG A 116 14.26 21.76 -6.23
C ARG A 116 13.60 22.56 -7.36
N LEU A 117 12.44 23.16 -7.10
CA LEU A 117 11.73 24.04 -8.03
C LEU A 117 12.07 25.53 -7.83
N PHE A 118 12.90 25.89 -6.84
CA PHE A 118 13.16 27.28 -6.44
C PHE A 118 13.68 28.17 -7.59
N VAL A 119 14.67 27.69 -8.35
CA VAL A 119 15.28 28.45 -9.45
C VAL A 119 14.25 28.76 -10.54
N ARG A 120 13.34 27.82 -10.82
CA ARG A 120 12.24 28.02 -11.77
C ARG A 120 11.21 29.01 -11.25
N ARG A 121 10.82 28.90 -9.98
CA ARG A 121 9.91 29.85 -9.33
C ARG A 121 10.43 31.29 -9.40
N LEU A 122 11.75 31.49 -9.24
CA LEU A 122 12.38 32.80 -9.39
C LEU A 122 12.32 33.29 -10.85
N SER A 123 12.60 32.41 -11.82
CA SER A 123 12.46 32.73 -13.25
C SER A 123 11.03 33.12 -13.62
N ASP A 124 10.02 32.38 -13.18
CA ASP A 124 8.60 32.66 -13.48
C ASP A 124 8.18 34.01 -12.90
N MET A 125 8.63 34.33 -11.68
CA MET A 125 8.39 35.63 -11.05
C MET A 125 9.04 36.79 -11.82
N VAL A 126 10.27 36.62 -12.31
CA VAL A 126 10.98 37.65 -13.09
C VAL A 126 10.40 37.81 -14.50
N THR A 127 9.92 36.72 -15.10
CA THR A 127 9.38 36.69 -16.46
C THR A 127 7.87 36.96 -16.53
N GLY A 128 7.19 37.04 -15.39
CA GLY A 128 5.74 37.23 -15.31
C GLY A 128 4.91 36.02 -15.75
N ARG A 129 5.49 34.81 -15.76
CA ARG A 129 4.76 33.57 -16.04
C ARG A 129 3.92 33.16 -14.85
N ASP A 130 2.75 32.57 -15.12
CA ASP A 130 1.88 32.02 -14.08
C ASP A 130 2.61 30.88 -13.35
N PRO A 131 2.81 30.97 -12.02
CA PRO A 131 3.50 29.93 -11.26
C PRO A 131 2.70 28.62 -11.25
N SER A 132 3.38 27.51 -11.55
CA SER A 132 2.83 26.16 -11.58
C SER A 132 3.69 25.20 -10.74
N GLY A 133 3.04 24.23 -10.10
CA GLY A 133 3.74 23.17 -9.37
C GLY A 133 4.32 22.09 -10.29
N GLY A 134 5.25 21.31 -9.74
CA GLY A 134 5.82 20.15 -10.40
C GLY A 134 4.81 19.00 -10.53
N ASN A 135 5.06 18.09 -11.46
CA ASN A 135 4.22 16.92 -11.68
C ASN A 135 4.84 15.68 -11.02
N VAL A 136 4.01 14.72 -10.63
CA VAL A 136 4.44 13.43 -10.08
C VAL A 136 4.07 12.33 -11.07
N ARG A 137 5.05 11.57 -11.53
CA ARG A 137 4.86 10.38 -12.37
C ARG A 137 4.88 9.13 -11.51
N LEU A 138 3.80 8.37 -11.56
CA LEU A 138 3.60 7.14 -10.78
C LEU A 138 3.97 5.90 -11.55
N THR A 139 4.26 4.82 -10.83
CA THR A 139 4.52 3.49 -11.37
C THR A 139 3.26 2.72 -11.74
N ILE A 140 2.07 3.27 -11.45
CA ILE A 140 0.78 2.64 -11.70
C ILE A 140 0.62 2.37 -13.20
N ASP A 141 0.19 1.14 -13.51
CA ASP A 141 -0.20 0.67 -14.82
C ASP A 141 -1.74 0.71 -14.90
N PRO A 142 -2.34 1.65 -15.66
CA PRO A 142 -3.79 1.83 -15.72
C PRO A 142 -4.55 0.56 -16.10
N ALA A 143 -3.99 -0.29 -16.97
CA ALA A 143 -4.65 -1.52 -17.37
C ALA A 143 -4.74 -2.52 -16.20
N VAL A 144 -3.68 -2.64 -15.41
CA VAL A 144 -3.64 -3.52 -14.22
C VAL A 144 -4.55 -2.98 -13.12
N GLN A 145 -4.49 -1.67 -12.83
CA GLN A 145 -5.36 -1.01 -11.85
C GLN A 145 -6.83 -1.22 -12.20
N LYS A 146 -7.21 -0.96 -13.46
CA LYS A 146 -8.58 -1.05 -13.93
C LYS A 146 -9.11 -2.48 -13.90
N ALA A 147 -8.36 -3.46 -14.37
CA ALA A 147 -8.78 -4.86 -14.35
C ALA A 147 -9.06 -5.36 -12.93
N ALA A 148 -8.20 -5.00 -11.96
CA ALA A 148 -8.39 -5.34 -10.55
C ALA A 148 -9.59 -4.60 -9.93
N TYR A 149 -9.69 -3.29 -10.14
CA TYR A 149 -10.75 -2.45 -9.58
C TYR A 149 -12.13 -2.83 -10.11
N ASP A 150 -12.27 -3.01 -11.42
CA ASP A 150 -13.53 -3.39 -12.05
C ASP A 150 -14.04 -4.72 -11.50
N LEU A 151 -13.17 -5.72 -11.35
CA LEU A 151 -13.63 -7.02 -10.88
C LEU A 151 -14.01 -6.99 -9.39
N MET A 152 -13.28 -6.25 -8.55
CA MET A 152 -13.64 -6.03 -7.14
C MET A 152 -14.99 -5.33 -7.01
N THR A 153 -15.23 -4.28 -7.81
CA THR A 153 -16.47 -3.49 -7.76
C THR A 153 -17.67 -4.22 -8.37
N GLN A 154 -17.51 -4.89 -9.51
CA GLN A 154 -18.57 -5.71 -10.14
C GLN A 154 -19.06 -6.82 -9.21
N LYS A 155 -18.15 -7.42 -8.43
CA LYS A 155 -18.50 -8.42 -7.42
C LYS A 155 -18.92 -7.83 -6.08
N ASN A 156 -18.91 -6.50 -5.93
CA ASN A 156 -19.22 -5.76 -4.72
C ASN A 156 -18.41 -6.24 -3.50
N TYR A 157 -17.13 -6.49 -3.71
CA TYR A 157 -16.22 -6.96 -2.66
C TYR A 157 -15.60 -5.79 -1.89
N THR A 158 -15.44 -6.00 -0.59
CA THR A 158 -14.63 -5.15 0.29
C THR A 158 -13.24 -5.77 0.40
N GLY A 159 -12.18 -4.99 0.24
CA GLY A 159 -10.82 -5.50 0.31
C GLY A 159 -9.82 -4.66 -0.47
N ALA A 160 -8.73 -5.30 -0.91
CA ALA A 160 -7.65 -4.63 -1.63
C ALA A 160 -6.95 -5.55 -2.63
N VAL A 161 -6.34 -4.92 -3.63
CA VAL A 161 -5.42 -5.58 -4.58
C VAL A 161 -4.16 -4.74 -4.67
N VAL A 162 -3.01 -5.39 -4.50
CA VAL A 162 -1.71 -4.79 -4.79
C VAL A 162 -1.06 -5.60 -5.90
N ALA A 163 -0.50 -4.92 -6.89
CA ALA A 163 0.33 -5.52 -7.91
C ALA A 163 1.69 -4.82 -7.95
N MET A 164 2.77 -5.59 -8.09
CA MET A 164 4.14 -5.09 -8.08
C MET A 164 4.98 -5.74 -9.17
N GLU A 165 5.92 -4.99 -9.75
CA GLU A 165 6.99 -5.55 -10.58
C GLU A 165 8.08 -6.15 -9.66
N PRO A 166 8.32 -7.49 -9.68
CA PRO A 166 9.18 -8.13 -8.68
C PRO A 166 10.63 -7.63 -8.66
N SER A 167 11.19 -7.37 -9.84
CA SER A 167 12.60 -7.00 -10.01
C SER A 167 12.93 -5.57 -9.59
N THR A 168 11.93 -4.71 -9.46
CA THR A 168 12.12 -3.27 -9.19
C THR A 168 11.40 -2.78 -7.94
N GLY A 169 10.37 -3.48 -7.49
CA GLY A 169 9.49 -3.01 -6.42
C GLY A 169 8.46 -1.97 -6.87
N ARG A 170 8.37 -1.65 -8.17
CA ARG A 170 7.37 -0.71 -8.68
C ARG A 170 5.95 -1.22 -8.41
N ILE A 171 5.11 -0.38 -7.84
CA ILE A 171 3.70 -0.69 -7.58
C ILE A 171 2.91 -0.40 -8.87
N LEU A 172 2.43 -1.47 -9.51
CA LEU A 172 1.67 -1.42 -10.76
C LEU A 172 0.18 -1.17 -10.50
N ALA A 173 -0.35 -1.64 -9.38
CA ALA A 173 -1.72 -1.36 -8.94
C ALA A 173 -1.80 -1.31 -7.41
N MET A 174 -2.65 -0.41 -6.91
CA MET A 174 -2.99 -0.27 -5.49
C MET A 174 -4.48 0.08 -5.39
N VAL A 175 -5.30 -0.96 -5.27
CA VAL A 175 -6.77 -0.90 -5.24
C VAL A 175 -7.25 -1.10 -3.80
N SER A 176 -8.25 -0.32 -3.41
CA SER A 176 -9.04 -0.50 -2.18
C SER A 176 -10.52 -0.36 -2.52
N THR A 177 -11.34 -1.30 -2.09
CA THR A 177 -12.80 -1.25 -2.29
C THR A 177 -13.57 -1.49 -0.98
N PRO A 178 -14.73 -0.84 -0.79
CA PRO A 178 -15.23 0.28 -1.60
C PRO A 178 -14.30 1.49 -1.50
N SER A 179 -14.39 2.37 -2.48
CA SER A 179 -13.62 3.62 -2.58
C SER A 179 -14.57 4.83 -2.58
N TYR A 180 -14.02 6.04 -2.64
CA TYR A 180 -14.77 7.30 -2.64
C TYR A 180 -14.39 8.17 -3.84
N ASP A 181 -15.25 9.12 -4.22
CA ASP A 181 -14.94 10.07 -5.28
C ASP A 181 -14.24 11.33 -4.71
N PRO A 182 -12.93 11.53 -4.96
CA PRO A 182 -12.20 12.71 -4.50
C PRO A 182 -12.65 14.02 -5.15
N ASN A 183 -13.35 13.98 -6.30
CA ASN A 183 -13.91 15.20 -6.91
C ASN A 183 -14.95 15.87 -6.00
N GLN A 184 -15.68 15.10 -5.19
CA GLN A 184 -16.65 15.65 -4.24
C GLN A 184 -15.97 16.44 -3.12
N LEU A 185 -14.78 16.01 -2.69
CA LEU A 185 -13.97 16.70 -1.69
C LEU A 185 -13.19 17.89 -2.29
N ALA A 186 -12.94 17.90 -3.59
CA ALA A 186 -12.31 18.99 -4.31
C ALA A 186 -13.27 20.14 -4.71
N SER A 187 -14.59 19.97 -4.51
CA SER A 187 -15.58 21.00 -4.79
C SER A 187 -15.24 22.33 -4.09
N HIS A 188 -15.40 23.46 -4.77
CA HIS A 188 -15.20 24.79 -4.15
C HIS A 188 -16.31 25.23 -3.20
N THR A 189 -17.35 24.40 -3.03
CA THR A 189 -18.46 24.71 -2.12
C THR A 189 -18.28 23.98 -0.80
N SER A 190 -18.28 24.72 0.31
CA SER A 190 -18.12 24.13 1.64
C SER A 190 -19.22 23.11 1.96
N LYS A 191 -20.45 23.31 1.49
CA LYS A 191 -21.55 22.35 1.68
C LYS A 191 -21.27 21.01 1.01
N ALA A 192 -20.85 20.99 -0.26
CA ALA A 192 -20.59 19.72 -0.96
C ALA A 192 -19.45 18.94 -0.30
N GLN A 193 -18.38 19.64 0.10
CA GLN A 193 -17.26 19.01 0.82
C GLN A 193 -17.73 18.40 2.16
N THR A 194 -18.51 19.15 2.94
CA THR A 194 -19.01 18.68 4.24
C THR A 194 -19.96 17.49 4.09
N ASP A 195 -20.86 17.52 3.11
CA ASP A 195 -21.79 16.42 2.83
C ASP A 195 -21.01 15.15 2.43
N ALA A 196 -20.03 15.26 1.52
CA ALA A 196 -19.20 14.15 1.08
C ALA A 196 -18.31 13.59 2.21
N TRP A 197 -17.66 14.46 2.97
CA TRP A 197 -16.86 14.07 4.14
C TRP A 197 -17.70 13.34 5.18
N THR A 198 -18.90 13.83 5.45
CA THR A 198 -19.82 13.22 6.42
C THR A 198 -20.32 11.87 5.92
N ALA A 199 -20.68 11.76 4.64
CA ALA A 199 -21.13 10.51 4.03
C ALA A 199 -20.03 9.44 4.10
N ASN A 200 -18.82 9.78 3.65
CA ASN A 200 -17.69 8.86 3.62
C ASN A 200 -17.25 8.38 5.02
N ASN A 201 -17.27 9.25 6.03
CA ASN A 201 -16.88 8.88 7.39
C ASN A 201 -17.97 8.13 8.17
N LYS A 202 -19.25 8.31 7.81
CA LYS A 202 -20.36 7.56 8.42
C LYS A 202 -20.60 6.20 7.77
N ASP A 203 -20.07 5.97 6.57
CA ASP A 203 -20.22 4.69 5.88
C ASP A 203 -19.48 3.59 6.68
N PRO A 204 -20.19 2.54 7.15
CA PRO A 204 -19.57 1.45 7.90
C PRO A 204 -18.53 0.67 7.08
N LYS A 205 -18.59 0.73 5.75
CA LYS A 205 -17.60 0.12 4.85
C LYS A 205 -16.33 0.96 4.68
N LYS A 206 -16.23 2.14 5.32
CA LYS A 206 -15.01 2.97 5.36
C LYS A 206 -14.36 3.16 3.97
N PRO A 207 -15.03 3.82 3.01
CA PRO A 207 -14.53 3.97 1.64
C PRO A 207 -13.22 4.78 1.54
N MET A 208 -12.93 5.64 2.53
CA MET A 208 -11.68 6.42 2.58
C MET A 208 -10.48 5.65 3.17
N LEU A 209 -10.70 4.42 3.67
CA LEU A 209 -9.61 3.57 4.16
C LEU A 209 -8.84 2.98 2.98
N ASN A 210 -7.55 3.30 2.88
CA ASN A 210 -6.65 2.60 1.96
C ASN A 210 -6.25 1.25 2.58
N ARG A 211 -7.06 0.22 2.32
CA ARG A 211 -6.85 -1.15 2.84
C ARG A 211 -5.54 -1.77 2.38
N ALA A 212 -4.97 -1.32 1.25
CA ALA A 212 -3.74 -1.88 0.70
C ALA A 212 -2.51 -1.62 1.58
N ILE A 213 -2.51 -0.50 2.32
CA ILE A 213 -1.35 -0.06 3.12
C ILE A 213 -1.70 0.34 4.56
N SER A 214 -2.95 0.68 4.87
CA SER A 214 -3.34 1.25 6.18
C SER A 214 -4.03 0.27 7.12
N GLU A 215 -4.45 -0.90 6.63
CA GLU A 215 -5.10 -1.94 7.43
C GLU A 215 -4.24 -3.21 7.40
N THR A 216 -4.22 -3.93 8.52
CA THR A 216 -3.50 -5.21 8.63
C THR A 216 -4.46 -6.34 8.95
N TYR A 217 -4.28 -7.48 8.32
CA TYR A 217 -5.16 -8.63 8.44
C TYR A 217 -4.37 -9.89 8.77
N PRO A 218 -4.99 -10.92 9.37
CA PRO A 218 -4.37 -12.24 9.39
C PRO A 218 -4.18 -12.72 7.93
N PRO A 219 -2.95 -13.10 7.53
CA PRO A 219 -2.68 -13.61 6.18
C PRO A 219 -3.16 -15.05 5.99
N GLY A 220 -3.30 -15.80 7.09
CA GLY A 220 -3.56 -17.23 7.03
C GLY A 220 -2.53 -17.94 6.15
N SER A 221 -2.98 -18.81 5.26
CA SER A 221 -2.09 -19.69 4.49
C SER A 221 -1.15 -19.01 3.49
N THR A 222 -1.26 -17.72 3.19
CA THR A 222 -0.22 -17.02 2.40
C THR A 222 1.09 -16.90 3.19
N PHE A 223 1.01 -16.76 4.52
CA PHE A 223 2.19 -16.71 5.40
C PHE A 223 3.01 -18.01 5.42
N LYS A 224 2.42 -19.13 4.98
CA LYS A 224 3.17 -20.38 4.79
C LYS A 224 4.34 -20.24 3.82
N LEU A 225 4.35 -19.21 2.96
CA LEU A 225 5.52 -18.88 2.14
C LEU A 225 6.73 -18.44 3.00
N VAL A 226 6.50 -17.68 4.08
CA VAL A 226 7.55 -17.29 5.04
C VAL A 226 8.03 -18.50 5.82
N THR A 227 7.10 -19.31 6.34
CA THR A 227 7.44 -20.57 7.03
C THR A 227 8.20 -21.51 6.10
N ALA A 228 7.83 -21.55 4.81
CA ALA A 228 8.50 -22.41 3.85
C ALA A 228 9.91 -21.94 3.54
N ALA A 229 10.10 -20.65 3.30
CA ALA A 229 11.41 -20.05 3.12
C ALA A 229 12.33 -20.38 4.30
N ALA A 230 11.83 -20.21 5.54
CA ALA A 230 12.58 -20.54 6.75
C ALA A 230 12.94 -22.03 6.83
N ALA A 231 12.01 -22.93 6.48
CA ALA A 231 12.26 -24.37 6.50
C ALA A 231 13.27 -24.81 5.43
N LEU A 232 13.21 -24.22 4.22
CA LEU A 232 14.16 -24.49 3.14
C LEU A 232 15.58 -24.03 3.52
N GLU A 233 15.70 -22.83 4.10
CA GLU A 233 16.99 -22.31 4.59
C GLU A 233 17.52 -23.13 5.79
N ASP A 234 16.65 -23.86 6.49
CA ASP A 234 17.03 -24.81 7.54
C ASP A 234 17.36 -26.23 7.02
N GLY A 235 17.51 -26.39 5.71
CA GLY A 235 17.96 -27.63 5.07
C GLY A 235 16.85 -28.61 4.69
N ASN A 236 15.58 -28.22 4.78
CA ASN A 236 14.50 -29.04 4.23
C ASN A 236 14.44 -28.89 2.71
N GLY A 237 14.06 -29.96 2.01
CA GLY A 237 13.87 -29.96 0.56
C GLY A 237 12.40 -30.24 0.19
N PRO A 238 12.05 -30.15 -1.10
CA PRO A 238 10.68 -30.41 -1.57
C PRO A 238 10.19 -31.82 -1.22
N ASP A 239 11.11 -32.80 -1.21
CA ASP A 239 10.81 -34.21 -0.91
C ASP A 239 10.92 -34.57 0.59
N THR A 240 11.22 -33.59 1.46
CA THR A 240 11.22 -33.81 2.91
C THR A 240 9.88 -34.38 3.33
N LYS A 241 9.90 -35.49 4.08
CA LYS A 241 8.69 -36.14 4.57
C LYS A 241 8.02 -35.33 5.67
N VAL A 242 6.69 -35.25 5.60
CA VAL A 242 5.86 -34.47 6.53
C VAL A 242 4.73 -35.29 7.11
N ASP A 243 4.19 -34.82 8.24
CA ASP A 243 3.04 -35.42 8.90
C ASP A 243 1.75 -35.20 8.09
N THR A 244 1.06 -36.28 7.78
CA THR A 244 -0.19 -36.26 7.00
C THR A 244 -1.43 -36.28 7.88
N ALA A 245 -1.28 -36.25 9.20
CA ALA A 245 -2.38 -36.28 10.16
C ALA A 245 -3.39 -35.14 9.90
N PRO A 246 -4.69 -35.38 10.14
CA PRO A 246 -5.74 -34.38 9.94
C PRO A 246 -5.68 -33.23 10.94
N ASN A 247 -5.05 -33.43 12.09
CA ASN A 247 -4.91 -32.43 13.14
C ASN A 247 -3.65 -32.68 13.98
N THR A 248 -3.23 -31.66 14.71
CA THR A 248 -2.17 -31.74 15.72
C THR A 248 -2.59 -30.98 16.97
N LYS A 249 -2.23 -31.51 18.14
CA LYS A 249 -2.39 -30.79 19.40
C LYS A 249 -1.36 -29.66 19.48
N LEU A 250 -1.80 -28.46 19.85
CA LEU A 250 -0.88 -27.34 20.07
C LEU A 250 -0.08 -27.61 21.36
N PRO A 251 1.27 -27.64 21.30
CA PRO A 251 2.07 -27.98 22.47
C PRO A 251 1.79 -27.04 23.65
N GLY A 252 1.65 -27.63 24.84
CA GLY A 252 1.37 -26.89 26.08
C GLY A 252 -0.11 -26.46 26.26
N THR A 253 -1.03 -26.91 25.41
CA THR A 253 -2.47 -26.58 25.53
C THR A 253 -3.34 -27.81 25.28
N ASN A 254 -4.67 -27.69 25.46
CA ASN A 254 -5.65 -28.70 25.03
C ASN A 254 -6.34 -28.37 23.70
N VAL A 255 -5.83 -27.38 22.97
CA VAL A 255 -6.39 -26.92 21.69
C VAL A 255 -5.78 -27.72 20.54
N THR A 256 -6.59 -28.11 19.58
CA THR A 256 -6.17 -28.75 18.33
C THR A 256 -6.14 -27.74 17.18
N LEU A 257 -5.16 -27.90 16.30
CA LEU A 257 -5.09 -27.22 15.02
C LEU A 257 -5.34 -28.27 13.93
N GLU A 258 -6.27 -27.97 13.04
CA GLU A 258 -6.78 -28.91 12.05
C GLU A 258 -6.36 -28.48 10.65
N ASN A 259 -6.14 -29.45 9.76
CA ASN A 259 -6.15 -29.19 8.33
C ASN A 259 -7.56 -28.77 7.89
N TYR A 260 -7.63 -28.12 6.73
CA TYR A 260 -8.91 -27.73 6.15
C TYR A 260 -9.87 -28.93 6.06
N ALA A 261 -11.12 -28.72 6.51
CA ALA A 261 -12.17 -29.73 6.58
C ALA A 261 -11.82 -31.01 7.37
N GLY A 262 -10.81 -30.97 8.26
CA GLY A 262 -10.41 -32.11 9.08
C GLY A 262 -9.80 -33.27 8.28
N GLN A 263 -9.32 -33.01 7.05
CA GLN A 263 -8.78 -34.04 6.17
C GLN A 263 -7.29 -34.27 6.40
N GLY A 264 -6.82 -35.48 6.14
CA GLY A 264 -5.38 -35.75 6.06
C GLY A 264 -4.74 -34.95 4.93
N CYS A 265 -3.44 -34.68 5.03
CA CYS A 265 -2.72 -34.00 3.97
C CYS A 265 -2.59 -34.94 2.75
N PRO A 266 -3.03 -34.54 1.54
CA PRO A 266 -2.78 -35.32 0.34
C PRO A 266 -1.28 -35.27 0.01
N GLY A 267 -0.67 -36.45 -0.14
CA GLY A 267 0.80 -36.57 -0.28
C GLY A 267 1.53 -36.47 1.06
N ASP A 268 2.79 -36.88 1.07
CA ASP A 268 3.61 -36.98 2.29
C ASP A 268 4.91 -36.17 2.20
N THR A 269 5.05 -35.31 1.17
CA THR A 269 6.21 -34.44 0.98
C THR A 269 5.91 -32.99 1.37
N PHE A 270 6.96 -32.22 1.62
CA PHE A 270 6.85 -30.80 1.90
C PHE A 270 6.25 -30.01 0.73
N LYS A 271 6.59 -30.40 -0.50
CA LYS A 271 5.96 -29.87 -1.72
C LYS A 271 4.46 -30.12 -1.73
N ASP A 272 4.02 -31.34 -1.42
CA ASP A 272 2.60 -31.69 -1.36
C ASP A 272 1.86 -30.86 -0.30
N ALA A 273 2.48 -30.69 0.88
CA ALA A 273 1.92 -29.89 1.95
C ALA A 273 1.72 -28.43 1.55
N LEU A 274 2.65 -27.80 0.82
CA LEU A 274 2.43 -26.44 0.29
C LEU A 274 1.36 -26.44 -0.80
N ALA A 275 1.43 -27.40 -1.73
CA ALA A 275 0.54 -27.50 -2.88
C ALA A 275 -0.93 -27.62 -2.45
N HIS A 276 -1.22 -28.48 -1.47
CA HIS A 276 -2.53 -28.69 -0.87
C HIS A 276 -2.82 -27.78 0.33
N SER A 277 -1.87 -26.92 0.71
CA SER A 277 -2.02 -25.97 1.82
C SER A 277 -2.35 -26.65 3.16
N CYS A 278 -1.74 -27.79 3.46
CA CYS A 278 -1.92 -28.50 4.73
C CYS A 278 -1.44 -27.65 5.91
N ASN A 279 -2.14 -27.66 7.04
CA ASN A 279 -1.81 -26.81 8.20
C ASN A 279 -0.82 -27.50 9.13
N VAL A 280 -1.00 -28.80 9.39
CA VAL A 280 -0.22 -29.57 10.36
C VAL A 280 1.29 -29.52 10.08
N PRO A 281 1.79 -29.82 8.86
CA PRO A 281 3.21 -29.71 8.54
C PRO A 281 3.81 -28.33 8.83
N PHE A 282 3.11 -27.25 8.44
CA PHE A 282 3.60 -25.89 8.60
C PHE A 282 3.62 -25.44 10.06
N ALA A 283 2.63 -25.85 10.85
CA ALA A 283 2.62 -25.62 12.29
C ALA A 283 3.82 -26.31 12.96
N GLN A 284 4.10 -27.55 12.59
CA GLN A 284 5.24 -28.32 13.10
C GLN A 284 6.59 -27.73 12.65
N PHE A 285 6.72 -27.27 11.40
CA PHE A 285 7.91 -26.58 10.92
C PHE A 285 8.19 -25.32 11.74
N ALA A 286 7.19 -24.46 11.94
CA ALA A 286 7.35 -23.25 12.75
C ALA A 286 7.75 -23.56 14.20
N GLY A 287 7.18 -24.61 14.80
CA GLY A 287 7.57 -25.08 16.13
C GLY A 287 9.04 -25.52 16.22
N LYS A 288 9.53 -26.25 15.21
CA LYS A 288 10.93 -26.72 15.11
C LYS A 288 11.91 -25.57 14.84
N LEU A 289 11.54 -24.64 13.96
CA LEU A 289 12.35 -23.47 13.59
C LEU A 289 12.55 -22.52 14.78
N GLY A 290 11.52 -22.38 15.62
CA GLY A 290 11.54 -21.49 16.77
C GLY A 290 11.35 -20.01 16.42
N PRO A 291 11.23 -19.14 17.44
CA PRO A 291 10.82 -17.74 17.24
C PRO A 291 11.88 -16.91 16.50
N ASP A 292 13.16 -17.17 16.73
CA ASP A 292 14.24 -16.35 16.17
C ASP A 292 14.35 -16.52 14.66
N LYS A 293 14.32 -17.77 14.17
CA LYS A 293 14.35 -18.05 12.73
C LYS A 293 13.10 -17.52 12.03
N MET A 294 11.92 -17.69 12.65
CA MET A 294 10.66 -17.16 12.10
C MET A 294 10.68 -15.63 12.02
N LYS A 295 11.09 -14.93 13.08
CA LYS A 295 11.21 -13.46 13.09
C LYS A 295 12.25 -12.95 12.09
N LYS A 296 13.43 -13.58 12.04
CA LYS A 296 14.49 -13.21 11.09
C LYS A 296 14.04 -13.35 9.64
N THR A 297 13.44 -14.49 9.30
CA THR A 297 12.93 -14.74 7.94
C THR A 297 11.84 -13.74 7.59
N ALA A 298 10.87 -13.53 8.48
CA ALA A 298 9.80 -12.55 8.28
C ALA A 298 10.34 -11.12 8.10
N ALA A 299 11.37 -10.73 8.87
CA ALA A 299 12.02 -9.42 8.74
C ALA A 299 12.67 -9.22 7.35
N ASN A 300 13.29 -10.26 6.79
CA ASN A 300 13.87 -10.19 5.45
C ASN A 300 12.81 -10.10 4.33
N PHE A 301 11.57 -10.54 4.58
CA PHE A 301 10.40 -10.24 3.72
C PHE A 301 9.80 -8.84 3.98
N GLY A 302 10.33 -8.07 4.93
CA GLY A 302 9.84 -6.73 5.28
C GLY A 302 8.80 -6.69 6.41
N ILE A 303 8.54 -7.80 7.10
CA ILE A 303 7.58 -7.86 8.21
C ILE A 303 8.27 -7.46 9.52
N GLY A 304 7.65 -6.55 10.28
CA GLY A 304 8.23 -5.98 11.51
C GLY A 304 8.90 -4.61 11.31
N GLN A 305 9.00 -4.11 10.08
CA GLN A 305 9.41 -2.73 9.81
C GLN A 305 8.29 -1.75 10.22
N THR A 306 8.65 -0.66 10.89
CA THR A 306 7.68 0.32 11.44
C THR A 306 7.68 1.67 10.72
N ASP A 307 8.61 1.86 9.79
CA ASP A 307 8.90 3.10 9.07
C ASP A 307 8.78 2.96 7.54
N LEU A 308 8.22 1.85 7.05
CA LEU A 308 7.97 1.64 5.62
C LEU A 308 6.99 2.69 5.05
N THR A 309 7.36 3.28 3.90
CA THR A 309 6.56 4.31 3.20
C THR A 309 6.49 4.07 1.70
N VAL A 310 5.37 4.46 1.07
CA VAL A 310 5.13 4.39 -0.39
C VAL A 310 4.38 5.60 -0.96
N PRO A 311 5.00 6.78 -1.10
CA PRO A 311 5.49 7.66 -0.02
C PRO A 311 4.52 7.87 1.16
N MET A 312 3.31 7.29 1.15
CA MET A 312 2.40 7.24 2.30
C MET A 312 2.89 6.23 3.34
N LYS A 313 2.60 6.48 4.62
CA LYS A 313 2.95 5.55 5.71
C LYS A 313 2.23 4.20 5.52
N VAL A 314 2.97 3.11 5.61
CA VAL A 314 2.43 1.74 5.63
C VAL A 314 2.22 1.32 7.09
N ALA A 315 1.08 0.69 7.38
CA ALA A 315 0.81 0.12 8.69
C ALA A 315 1.79 -1.03 8.97
N PRO A 316 2.36 -1.11 10.19
CA PRO A 316 3.39 -2.08 10.49
C PRO A 316 2.81 -3.50 10.55
N SER A 317 3.22 -4.36 9.61
CA SER A 317 2.99 -5.80 9.71
C SER A 317 3.83 -6.42 10.82
N THR A 318 3.34 -7.48 11.45
CA THR A 318 4.02 -8.15 12.56
C THR A 318 3.76 -9.65 12.56
N VAL A 319 4.69 -10.42 13.16
CA VAL A 319 4.49 -11.84 13.49
C VAL A 319 4.04 -12.05 14.95
N GLY A 320 3.90 -10.96 15.70
CA GLY A 320 3.58 -10.99 17.12
C GLY A 320 4.76 -11.43 18.00
N PRO A 321 4.50 -11.71 19.29
CA PRO A 321 5.55 -12.01 20.27
C PRO A 321 6.21 -13.39 20.07
N LEU A 322 5.47 -14.38 19.55
CA LEU A 322 5.90 -15.78 19.43
C LEU A 322 6.42 -16.36 20.77
N ASP A 323 5.68 -16.13 21.85
CA ASP A 323 6.10 -16.39 23.24
C ASP A 323 5.95 -17.85 23.71
N SER A 324 5.35 -18.71 22.90
CA SER A 324 5.06 -20.10 23.27
C SER A 324 5.05 -21.01 22.04
N GLN A 325 5.20 -22.32 22.26
CA GLN A 325 5.11 -23.32 21.19
C GLN A 325 3.71 -23.34 20.54
N GLY A 326 2.64 -23.21 21.32
CA GLY A 326 1.29 -23.04 20.77
C GLY A 326 1.17 -21.81 19.87
N ALA A 327 1.74 -20.67 20.28
CA ALA A 327 1.77 -19.46 19.45
C ALA A 327 2.58 -19.67 18.16
N LEU A 328 3.74 -20.33 18.22
CA LEU A 328 4.55 -20.65 17.03
C LEU A 328 3.79 -21.52 16.03
N PHE A 329 3.09 -22.56 16.50
CA PHE A 329 2.31 -23.44 15.63
C PHE A 329 1.19 -22.67 14.91
N GLN A 330 0.49 -21.79 15.61
CA GLN A 330 -0.57 -20.97 14.99
C GLN A 330 0.01 -19.89 14.07
N SER A 331 1.08 -19.22 14.47
CA SER A 331 1.75 -18.20 13.65
C SER A 331 2.39 -18.80 12.39
N GLY A 332 2.86 -20.06 12.45
CA GLY A 332 3.41 -20.78 11.29
C GLY A 332 2.44 -20.97 10.12
N ILE A 333 1.14 -20.86 10.39
CA ILE A 333 0.08 -20.87 9.37
C ILE A 333 -0.59 -19.49 9.19
N GLY A 334 0.04 -18.42 9.68
CA GLY A 334 -0.42 -17.04 9.52
C GLY A 334 -1.62 -16.64 10.39
N GLN A 335 -1.87 -17.36 11.49
CA GLN A 335 -2.93 -17.05 12.46
C GLN A 335 -2.33 -16.38 13.71
N ARG A 336 -3.11 -16.37 14.82
CA ARG A 336 -2.72 -15.74 16.10
C ARG A 336 -2.51 -14.24 15.94
N ASP A 337 -1.28 -13.77 16.10
CA ASP A 337 -0.90 -12.36 16.13
C ASP A 337 -0.24 -11.92 14.82
N VAL A 338 -0.09 -12.82 13.84
CA VAL A 338 0.45 -12.48 12.54
C VAL A 338 -0.51 -11.55 11.82
N ARG A 339 -0.05 -10.35 11.45
CA ARG A 339 -0.86 -9.32 10.78
C ARG A 339 -0.06 -8.71 9.64
N LEU A 340 -0.61 -8.76 8.42
CA LEU A 340 0.02 -8.24 7.20
C LEU A 340 -0.88 -7.20 6.53
N THR A 341 -0.26 -6.15 5.97
CA THR A 341 -0.89 -5.32 4.95
C THR A 341 -0.92 -6.08 3.61
N PRO A 342 -1.89 -5.84 2.71
CA PRO A 342 -1.88 -6.38 1.36
C PRO A 342 -0.60 -6.06 0.57
N LEU A 343 0.00 -4.89 0.79
CA LEU A 343 1.31 -4.56 0.22
C LEU A 343 2.40 -5.53 0.69
N GLN A 344 2.47 -5.82 1.99
CA GLN A 344 3.48 -6.74 2.54
C GLN A 344 3.18 -8.22 2.24
N ASP A 345 1.92 -8.60 2.01
CA ASP A 345 1.60 -9.93 1.47
C ASP A 345 2.01 -10.06 -0.01
N CYS A 346 1.91 -8.98 -0.80
CA CYS A 346 2.42 -8.93 -2.18
C CYS A 346 3.95 -9.11 -2.23
N LEU A 347 4.67 -8.54 -1.26
CA LEU A 347 6.11 -8.72 -1.11
C LEU A 347 6.51 -10.19 -0.95
N LEU A 348 5.66 -11.05 -0.38
CA LEU A 348 5.97 -12.48 -0.25
C LEU A 348 6.17 -13.13 -1.63
N ALA A 349 5.19 -12.97 -2.53
CA ALA A 349 5.28 -13.49 -3.88
C ALA A 349 6.35 -12.78 -4.71
N ALA A 350 6.46 -11.44 -4.60
CA ALA A 350 7.46 -10.66 -5.31
C ALA A 350 8.89 -11.06 -4.93
N THR A 351 9.14 -11.36 -3.66
CA THR A 351 10.46 -11.79 -3.16
C THR A 351 10.85 -13.15 -3.73
N VAL A 352 9.92 -14.12 -3.74
CA VAL A 352 10.18 -15.45 -4.34
C VAL A 352 10.42 -15.31 -5.85
N ALA A 353 9.62 -14.49 -6.53
CA ALA A 353 9.77 -14.18 -7.95
C ALA A 353 11.11 -13.52 -8.29
N ASN A 354 11.64 -12.68 -7.40
CA ASN A 354 12.91 -11.99 -7.55
C ASN A 354 14.09 -12.76 -6.93
N GLY A 355 14.05 -14.10 -7.01
CA GLY A 355 15.18 -14.94 -6.59
C GLY A 355 15.51 -14.86 -5.10
N GLY A 356 14.53 -14.50 -4.26
CA GLY A 356 14.65 -14.43 -2.81
C GLY A 356 15.01 -13.06 -2.24
N MET A 357 15.19 -12.03 -3.09
CA MET A 357 15.46 -10.66 -2.65
C MET A 357 14.19 -9.79 -2.69
N ALA A 358 13.82 -9.21 -1.55
CA ALA A 358 12.71 -8.27 -1.47
C ALA A 358 13.14 -6.88 -1.97
N MET A 359 12.45 -6.35 -2.98
CA MET A 359 12.67 -4.97 -3.45
C MET A 359 11.82 -3.98 -2.65
N LYS A 360 12.34 -2.78 -2.41
CA LYS A 360 11.60 -1.72 -1.72
C LYS A 360 10.41 -1.30 -2.59
N PRO A 361 9.17 -1.36 -2.07
CA PRO A 361 8.02 -0.91 -2.84
C PRO A 361 8.13 0.57 -3.22
N GLN A 362 7.81 0.90 -4.47
CA GLN A 362 7.94 2.23 -5.03
C GLN A 362 6.67 2.61 -5.80
N LEU A 363 6.00 3.70 -5.37
CA LEU A 363 4.80 4.23 -6.03
C LEU A 363 5.11 5.39 -6.99
N VAL A 364 6.13 6.19 -6.67
CA VAL A 364 6.55 7.35 -7.48
C VAL A 364 7.74 6.93 -8.35
N GLN A 365 7.61 7.06 -9.67
CA GLN A 365 8.69 6.84 -10.61
C GLN A 365 9.60 8.05 -10.69
N SER A 366 9.03 9.24 -10.87
CA SER A 366 9.80 10.48 -11.04
C SER A 366 9.02 11.72 -10.60
N VAL A 367 9.78 12.74 -10.21
CA VAL A 367 9.30 14.12 -10.05
C VAL A 367 9.67 14.90 -11.30
N LEU A 368 8.71 15.63 -11.86
CA LEU A 368 8.86 16.38 -13.09
C LEU A 368 8.60 17.86 -12.84
N ALA A 369 9.26 18.72 -13.61
CA ALA A 369 8.96 20.14 -13.67
C ALA A 369 7.61 20.40 -14.38
N PRO A 370 7.07 21.64 -14.31
CA PRO A 370 5.86 22.01 -15.05
C PRO A 370 5.97 21.77 -16.58
N ASP A 371 7.18 21.89 -17.14
CA ASP A 371 7.49 21.61 -18.56
C ASP A 371 7.74 20.12 -18.87
N LEU A 372 7.46 19.24 -17.91
CA LEU A 372 7.65 17.78 -17.96
C LEU A 372 9.10 17.30 -18.02
N SER A 373 10.10 18.19 -17.88
CA SER A 373 11.48 17.76 -17.69
C SER A 373 11.65 17.04 -16.35
N THR A 374 12.43 15.95 -16.31
CA THR A 374 12.68 15.19 -15.09
C THR A 374 13.55 15.99 -14.13
N ILE A 375 13.11 16.11 -12.88
CA ILE A 375 13.85 16.70 -11.76
C ILE A 375 14.55 15.59 -10.98
N GLU A 376 13.83 14.51 -10.71
CA GLU A 376 14.34 13.34 -9.99
C GLU A 376 13.71 12.09 -10.58
N ASP A 377 14.51 11.03 -10.74
CA ASP A 377 14.06 9.72 -11.18
C ASP A 377 14.50 8.69 -10.15
N TYR A 378 13.55 7.91 -9.64
CA TYR A 378 13.80 6.96 -8.57
C TYR A 378 14.24 5.63 -9.17
N SER A 379 15.35 5.10 -8.63
CA SER A 379 15.92 3.82 -9.02
C SER A 379 15.54 2.72 -8.02
N PRO A 380 15.37 1.46 -8.47
CA PRO A 380 15.08 0.34 -7.58
C PRO A 380 16.14 0.13 -6.51
N THR A 381 15.71 -0.21 -5.30
CA THR A 381 16.60 -0.55 -4.18
C THR A 381 16.09 -1.78 -3.45
N GLU A 382 16.99 -2.57 -2.89
CA GLU A 382 16.64 -3.68 -2.00
C GLU A 382 15.98 -3.17 -0.72
N LEU A 383 14.99 -3.90 -0.20
CA LEU A 383 14.21 -3.47 0.97
C LEU A 383 15.02 -3.52 2.26
N THR A 384 15.78 -4.60 2.46
CA THR A 384 16.56 -4.87 3.69
C THR A 384 18.05 -5.01 3.43
N GLY A 385 18.48 -5.11 2.16
CA GLY A 385 19.84 -5.49 1.78
C GLY A 385 20.22 -6.94 2.09
N THR A 386 19.26 -7.77 2.54
CA THR A 386 19.49 -9.17 2.90
C THR A 386 18.40 -10.05 2.29
N PRO A 387 18.75 -11.11 1.53
CA PRO A 387 17.74 -11.98 0.95
C PRO A 387 16.92 -12.71 2.03
N ALA A 388 15.64 -12.93 1.75
CA ALA A 388 14.76 -13.71 2.63
C ALA A 388 15.01 -15.21 2.55
N LEU A 389 15.55 -15.66 1.41
CA LEU A 389 16.01 -17.01 1.14
C LEU A 389 17.03 -16.97 0.00
N SER A 390 17.91 -17.97 -0.07
CA SER A 390 18.87 -18.10 -1.16
C SER A 390 18.17 -18.26 -2.52
N SER A 391 18.83 -17.86 -3.60
CA SER A 391 18.28 -18.00 -4.96
C SER A 391 17.92 -19.44 -5.33
N ALA A 392 18.70 -20.42 -4.85
CA ALA A 392 18.39 -21.84 -5.01
C ALA A 392 17.08 -22.23 -4.31
N ASN A 393 16.90 -21.81 -3.06
CA ASN A 393 15.67 -22.08 -2.31
C ASN A 393 14.47 -21.28 -2.84
N ALA A 394 14.69 -20.09 -3.39
CA ALA A 394 13.65 -19.33 -4.10
C ALA A 394 13.14 -20.08 -5.33
N ALA A 395 14.03 -20.71 -6.10
CA ALA A 395 13.65 -21.56 -7.23
C ALA A 395 12.82 -22.79 -6.78
N ILE A 396 13.20 -23.44 -5.68
CA ILE A 396 12.42 -24.55 -5.10
C ILE A 396 11.03 -24.06 -4.65
N LEU A 397 10.97 -22.96 -3.91
CA LEU A 397 9.70 -22.41 -3.42
C LEU A 397 8.80 -21.96 -4.57
N LYS A 398 9.37 -21.38 -5.64
CA LYS A 398 8.66 -21.08 -6.89
C LYS A 398 7.98 -22.33 -7.45
N ASP A 399 8.70 -23.45 -7.59
CA ASP A 399 8.13 -24.69 -8.14
C ASP A 399 7.04 -25.29 -7.24
N MET A 400 7.19 -25.16 -5.91
CA MET A 400 6.14 -25.55 -4.96
C MET A 400 4.90 -24.64 -5.09
N MET A 401 5.07 -23.34 -5.34
CA MET A 401 3.96 -22.41 -5.61
C MET A 401 3.28 -22.68 -6.96
N VAL A 402 4.01 -23.14 -7.99
CA VAL A 402 3.41 -23.63 -9.25
C VAL A 402 2.52 -24.84 -8.98
N ALA A 403 2.97 -25.78 -8.15
CA ALA A 403 2.15 -26.92 -7.74
C ALA A 403 0.89 -26.47 -6.99
N SER A 404 1.00 -25.47 -6.10
CA SER A 404 -0.17 -24.91 -5.40
C SER A 404 -1.17 -24.24 -6.33
N GLU A 405 -0.72 -23.53 -7.37
CA GLU A 405 -1.61 -22.97 -8.38
C GLU A 405 -2.33 -24.05 -9.19
N GLY A 406 -1.68 -25.20 -9.42
CA GLY A 406 -2.28 -26.38 -10.05
C GLY A 406 -3.54 -26.87 -9.33
N PHE A 407 -3.57 -26.79 -7.99
CA PHE A 407 -4.72 -27.16 -7.16
C PHE A 407 -5.67 -25.98 -6.85
N THR A 408 -5.27 -24.76 -7.20
CA THR A 408 -6.09 -23.57 -6.95
C THR A 408 -7.23 -23.48 -7.95
N LYS A 409 -8.47 -23.43 -7.43
CA LYS A 409 -9.71 -23.29 -8.21
C LYS A 409 -9.91 -21.84 -8.68
N GLY A 410 -11.07 -21.54 -9.27
CA GLY A 410 -11.46 -20.20 -9.72
C GLY A 410 -11.16 -19.92 -11.19
N GLY A 411 -11.82 -18.89 -11.74
CA GLY A 411 -11.67 -18.47 -13.14
C GLY A 411 -10.37 -17.70 -13.42
N GLY A 412 -10.24 -17.20 -14.64
CA GLY A 412 -9.15 -16.30 -15.05
C GLY A 412 -7.83 -16.96 -15.43
N LYS A 413 -7.74 -18.31 -15.42
CA LYS A 413 -6.53 -19.02 -15.86
C LYS A 413 -6.34 -18.89 -17.38
N ARG A 414 -5.12 -18.58 -17.80
CA ARG A 414 -4.67 -18.56 -19.19
C ARG A 414 -3.78 -19.79 -19.46
N PRO A 415 -4.05 -20.61 -20.49
CA PRO A 415 -3.22 -21.79 -20.79
C PRO A 415 -1.77 -21.46 -21.14
N ASP A 416 -1.52 -20.26 -21.67
CA ASP A 416 -0.22 -19.78 -22.13
C ASP A 416 0.60 -19.05 -21.06
N VAL A 417 0.03 -18.85 -19.86
CA VAL A 417 0.71 -18.18 -18.75
C VAL A 417 0.81 -19.14 -17.57
N GLN A 418 2.04 -19.56 -17.25
CA GLN A 418 2.30 -20.30 -16.02
C GLN A 418 2.35 -19.32 -14.84
N ILE A 419 1.57 -19.60 -13.80
CA ILE A 419 1.46 -18.79 -12.58
C ILE A 419 1.97 -19.62 -11.39
N ALA A 420 2.74 -18.98 -10.52
CA ALA A 420 3.07 -19.50 -9.19
C ALA A 420 2.20 -18.77 -8.17
N SER A 421 1.47 -19.50 -7.31
CA SER A 421 0.55 -18.86 -6.36
C SER A 421 0.52 -19.54 -4.99
N LYS A 422 -0.10 -18.84 -4.04
CA LYS A 422 -0.56 -19.37 -2.78
C LYS A 422 -1.90 -18.73 -2.42
N THR A 423 -2.90 -19.56 -2.17
CA THR A 423 -4.17 -19.11 -1.59
C THR A 423 -4.11 -19.05 -0.07
N GLY A 424 -4.92 -18.16 0.51
CA GLY A 424 -5.17 -18.08 1.93
C GLY A 424 -6.65 -18.02 2.27
N THR A 425 -6.99 -18.61 3.41
CA THR A 425 -8.24 -18.40 4.12
C THR A 425 -7.84 -18.08 5.54
N ALA A 426 -8.28 -16.94 6.06
CA ALA A 426 -7.86 -16.45 7.37
C ALA A 426 -9.08 -16.16 8.24
N GLU A 427 -9.18 -16.88 9.36
CA GLU A 427 -10.20 -16.58 10.37
C GLU A 427 -9.85 -15.28 11.10
N HIS A 428 -10.85 -14.53 11.53
CA HIS A 428 -10.67 -13.26 12.23
C HIS A 428 -11.80 -12.98 13.23
N GLY A 429 -11.63 -11.94 14.04
CA GLY A 429 -12.60 -11.58 15.07
C GLY A 429 -12.57 -12.50 16.29
N THR A 430 -13.42 -12.19 17.26
CA THR A 430 -13.52 -12.93 18.53
C THR A 430 -14.29 -14.25 18.40
N ASP A 431 -15.14 -14.38 17.38
CA ASP A 431 -15.87 -15.60 17.04
C ASP A 431 -15.43 -16.14 15.68
N SER A 432 -14.14 -16.49 15.60
CA SER A 432 -13.44 -16.75 14.34
C SER A 432 -14.00 -17.93 13.54
N LYS A 433 -14.65 -18.88 14.20
CA LYS A 433 -15.25 -20.07 13.57
C LYS A 433 -16.61 -19.79 12.93
N ASN A 434 -17.34 -18.78 13.40
CA ASN A 434 -18.65 -18.40 12.87
C ASN A 434 -18.60 -17.10 12.05
N THR A 435 -17.42 -16.47 11.95
CA THR A 435 -17.18 -15.29 11.12
C THR A 435 -16.67 -15.73 9.76
N ALA A 436 -17.22 -15.17 8.68
CA ALA A 436 -16.77 -15.47 7.33
C ALA A 436 -15.28 -15.10 7.17
N PRO A 437 -14.41 -16.01 6.72
CA PRO A 437 -12.97 -15.75 6.73
C PRO A 437 -12.57 -14.75 5.64
N HIS A 438 -11.44 -14.06 5.83
CA HIS A 438 -10.82 -13.32 4.74
C HIS A 438 -10.26 -14.28 3.69
N ALA A 439 -10.48 -13.97 2.41
CA ALA A 439 -9.99 -14.75 1.28
C ALA A 439 -8.76 -14.07 0.67
N TRP A 440 -7.63 -14.76 0.68
CA TRP A 440 -6.35 -14.26 0.19
C TRP A 440 -5.88 -15.00 -1.06
N TYR A 441 -5.18 -14.29 -1.94
CA TYR A 441 -4.44 -14.88 -3.04
C TYR A 441 -3.19 -14.06 -3.30
N THR A 442 -2.03 -14.69 -3.22
CA THR A 442 -0.74 -14.08 -3.58
C THR A 442 -0.10 -14.89 -4.69
N ALA A 443 0.42 -14.25 -5.73
CA ALA A 443 0.91 -14.93 -6.91
C ALA A 443 1.91 -14.09 -7.70
N PHE A 444 2.62 -14.72 -8.62
CA PHE A 444 3.41 -14.03 -9.64
C PHE A 444 3.43 -14.78 -10.96
N ALA A 445 3.70 -14.04 -12.04
CA ALA A 445 3.76 -14.58 -13.38
C ALA A 445 4.53 -13.67 -14.35
N PRO A 446 4.98 -14.21 -15.51
CA PRO A 446 5.18 -15.64 -15.77
C PRO A 446 6.24 -16.25 -14.84
N VAL A 447 6.21 -17.57 -14.62
CA VAL A 447 7.15 -18.25 -13.70
C VAL A 447 8.62 -18.12 -14.12
N ASP A 448 8.91 -18.16 -15.42
CA ASP A 448 10.29 -18.15 -15.93
C ASP A 448 10.90 -16.76 -16.06
N ASN A 449 10.05 -15.72 -16.22
CA ASN A 449 10.47 -14.33 -16.26
C ASN A 449 9.40 -13.46 -15.59
N PRO A 450 9.34 -13.43 -14.24
CA PRO A 450 8.27 -12.75 -13.52
C PRO A 450 8.21 -11.25 -13.81
N GLN A 451 7.08 -10.79 -14.34
CA GLN A 451 6.82 -9.37 -14.65
C GLN A 451 5.87 -8.71 -13.65
N ILE A 452 5.09 -9.52 -12.94
CA ILE A 452 4.08 -9.05 -12.00
C ILE A 452 3.92 -10.06 -10.85
N ALA A 453 3.94 -9.55 -9.63
CA ALA A 453 3.44 -10.20 -8.43
C ALA A 453 2.16 -9.49 -7.99
N VAL A 454 1.22 -10.22 -7.40
CA VAL A 454 -0.06 -9.69 -6.92
C VAL A 454 -0.37 -10.24 -5.54
N ALA A 455 -1.03 -9.43 -4.70
CA ALA A 455 -1.77 -9.91 -3.54
C ALA A 455 -3.18 -9.35 -3.56
N VAL A 456 -4.14 -10.21 -3.27
CA VAL A 456 -5.56 -9.89 -3.19
C VAL A 456 -6.08 -10.32 -1.83
N ILE A 457 -6.76 -9.41 -1.14
CA ILE A 457 -7.63 -9.74 -0.02
C ILE A 457 -9.07 -9.38 -0.36
N VAL A 458 -9.98 -10.30 -0.08
CA VAL A 458 -11.42 -10.03 0.02
C VAL A 458 -11.85 -10.28 1.45
N GLU A 459 -12.34 -9.23 2.11
CA GLU A 459 -12.84 -9.26 3.48
C GLU A 459 -14.11 -10.12 3.58
N ASP A 460 -14.30 -10.69 4.77
CA ASP A 460 -15.50 -11.42 5.19
C ASP A 460 -16.09 -12.40 4.15
N GLY A 461 -15.20 -13.09 3.43
CA GLY A 461 -15.54 -14.15 2.48
C GLY A 461 -16.30 -13.69 1.23
N GLY A 462 -16.39 -12.38 0.99
CA GLY A 462 -17.11 -11.80 -0.14
C GLY A 462 -18.53 -12.37 -0.28
N ASN A 463 -18.87 -12.86 -1.48
CA ASN A 463 -20.19 -13.44 -1.75
C ASN A 463 -20.30 -14.94 -1.39
N ARG A 464 -19.27 -15.54 -0.80
CA ARG A 464 -19.25 -16.97 -0.41
C ARG A 464 -19.42 -17.17 1.10
N GLY A 465 -19.36 -16.11 1.91
CA GLY A 465 -19.50 -16.17 3.36
C GLY A 465 -18.54 -17.20 3.97
N LEU A 466 -19.05 -18.07 4.85
CA LEU A 466 -18.25 -19.10 5.53
C LEU A 466 -17.58 -20.12 4.59
N ALA A 467 -18.11 -20.31 3.38
CA ALA A 467 -17.53 -21.22 2.39
C ALA A 467 -16.39 -20.59 1.56
N ALA A 468 -16.03 -19.34 1.86
CA ALA A 468 -15.03 -18.60 1.10
C ALA A 468 -13.64 -19.23 1.23
N THR A 469 -13.00 -19.38 0.08
CA THR A 469 -11.57 -19.67 -0.01
C THR A 469 -10.89 -18.68 -0.93
N GLY A 470 -9.60 -18.44 -0.71
CA GLY A 470 -8.76 -17.66 -1.61
C GLY A 470 -8.90 -18.08 -3.08
N GLY A 471 -8.97 -19.39 -3.36
CA GLY A 471 -9.12 -19.91 -4.72
C GLY A 471 -10.49 -19.62 -5.36
N THR A 472 -11.56 -19.54 -4.58
CA THR A 472 -12.92 -19.31 -5.10
C THR A 472 -13.30 -17.85 -5.24
N VAL A 473 -12.58 -16.95 -4.55
CA VAL A 473 -12.95 -15.53 -4.42
C VAL A 473 -11.81 -14.63 -4.92
N ALA A 474 -10.62 -14.75 -4.33
CA ALA A 474 -9.50 -13.84 -4.56
C ALA A 474 -8.66 -14.17 -5.81
N ALA A 475 -8.55 -15.46 -6.18
CA ALA A 475 -7.67 -15.91 -7.27
C ALA A 475 -8.06 -15.36 -8.64
N GLU A 476 -9.36 -15.25 -8.95
CA GLU A 476 -9.84 -14.68 -10.22
C GLU A 476 -9.41 -13.22 -10.39
N ILE A 477 -9.43 -12.44 -9.30
CA ILE A 477 -9.01 -11.03 -9.27
C ILE A 477 -7.50 -10.91 -9.47
N GLY A 478 -6.71 -11.74 -8.79
CA GLY A 478 -5.26 -11.74 -8.97
C GLY A 478 -4.87 -12.12 -10.39
N ARG A 479 -5.55 -13.12 -10.97
CA ARG A 479 -5.34 -13.53 -12.37
C ARG A 479 -5.77 -12.44 -13.35
N ALA A 480 -6.84 -11.70 -13.10
CA ALA A 480 -7.24 -10.58 -13.95
C ALA A 480 -6.15 -9.49 -14.01
N ALA A 481 -5.56 -9.13 -12.87
CA ALA A 481 -4.44 -8.19 -12.81
C ALA A 481 -3.20 -8.72 -13.55
N ILE A 482 -2.86 -10.00 -13.36
CA ILE A 482 -1.77 -10.67 -14.11
C ILE A 482 -2.03 -10.63 -15.62
N ASN A 483 -3.24 -11.01 -16.04
CA ASN A 483 -3.60 -11.08 -17.45
C ASN A 483 -3.56 -9.70 -18.12
N ALA A 484 -4.03 -8.66 -17.42
CA ALA A 484 -3.96 -7.28 -17.90
C ALA A 484 -2.51 -6.83 -18.13
N LYS A 485 -1.58 -7.19 -17.23
CA LYS A 485 -0.15 -6.87 -17.42
C LYS A 485 0.46 -7.61 -18.61
N LEU A 486 0.07 -8.87 -18.82
CA LEU A 486 0.59 -9.74 -19.87
C LEU A 486 -0.22 -9.67 -21.17
N GLY A 487 -0.94 -8.57 -21.41
CA GLY A 487 -1.62 -8.27 -22.68
C GLY A 487 -2.85 -9.14 -23.00
N GLY A 488 -3.50 -9.74 -22.01
CA GLY A 488 -4.68 -10.61 -22.18
C GLY A 488 -5.90 -10.18 -21.38
N GLY A 489 -6.12 -8.88 -21.23
CA GLY A 489 -7.24 -8.28 -20.50
C GLY A 489 -8.40 -7.87 -21.41
#